data_AF-A0A932JP63-F1
#
_entry.id   AF-A0A932JP63-F1
#
_cell.length_a   1.000
_cell.length_b   1.000
_cell.length_c   1.000
_cell.angle_alpha   90.00
_cell.angle_beta   90.00
_cell.angle_gamma   90.00
#
_symmetry.space_group_name_H-M   'P 1'
#
loop_
_entity.id
_entity.type
_entity.pdbx_description
1 polymer ?
#
loop_
_entity_poly.entity_id
_entity_poly.type
_entity_poly.pdbx_seq_one_letter_code
_entity_poly.pdbx_strand_id
1 'polypeptide(L)'
;MIRALGEDEVPLAAALAAAALREDPGFSHILPDDALRRWRLPSLIGAFLRLDLASGARLSGAFDDGALVGVSCVLPPAAPKPPLHRWARQAAASAWLLCRPSALLRALGLMRALDGVRPRDFDYLRLLAVHPAAQGRGVGAA
;
A
#
# COMPACT_ATOMS: atom_id res chain seq x y z
N MET A 1 -18.88 4.66 7.53
CA MET A 1 -18.09 5.26 8.64
C MET A 1 -16.61 5.25 8.27
N ILE A 2 -15.84 6.30 8.61
CA ILE A 2 -14.38 6.33 8.38
C ILE A 2 -13.68 6.35 9.73
N ARG A 3 -12.62 5.55 9.89
CA ARG A 3 -11.79 5.53 11.10
C ARG A 3 -10.32 5.24 10.79
N ALA A 4 -9.45 5.56 11.72
CA ALA A 4 -8.06 5.13 11.69
C ALA A 4 -7.95 3.59 11.75
N LEU A 5 -6.94 3.05 11.08
CA LEU A 5 -6.57 1.63 11.11
C LEU A 5 -5.20 1.46 11.80
N GLY A 6 -5.08 0.41 12.62
CA GLY A 6 -3.85 0.03 13.30
C GLY A 6 -2.89 -0.84 12.47
N GLU A 7 -1.70 -1.14 13.01
CA GLU A 7 -0.72 -2.04 12.39
C GLU A 7 -1.26 -3.48 12.26
N ASP A 8 -2.13 -3.89 13.19
CA ASP A 8 -2.85 -5.17 13.23
C ASP A 8 -3.88 -5.31 12.10
N GLU A 9 -4.41 -4.20 11.59
CA GLU A 9 -5.41 -4.17 10.51
C GLU A 9 -4.78 -4.06 9.11
N VAL A 10 -3.45 -3.91 9.03
CA VAL A 10 -2.73 -3.83 7.75
C VAL A 10 -2.99 -5.03 6.84
N PRO A 11 -3.07 -6.30 7.30
CA PRO A 11 -3.40 -7.42 6.41
C PRO A 11 -4.75 -7.25 5.71
N LEU A 12 -5.76 -6.75 6.43
CA LEU A 12 -7.10 -6.48 5.88
C LEU A 12 -7.05 -5.33 4.86
N ALA A 13 -6.40 -4.22 5.24
CA ALA A 13 -6.24 -3.06 4.37
C ALA A 13 -5.49 -3.40 3.08
N ALA A 14 -4.42 -4.20 3.19
CA ALA A 14 -3.60 -4.61 2.05
C ALA A 14 -4.33 -5.58 1.12
N ALA A 15 -5.16 -6.48 1.66
CA ALA A 15 -6.00 -7.37 0.84
C ALA A 15 -7.01 -6.58 0.01
N LEU A 16 -7.69 -5.60 0.61
CA LEU A 16 -8.60 -4.70 -0.09
C LEU A 16 -7.86 -3.89 -1.17
N ALA A 17 -6.75 -3.24 -0.79
CA ALA A 17 -5.96 -2.45 -1.71
C ALA A 17 -5.43 -3.28 -2.88
N ALA A 18 -4.99 -4.52 -2.64
CA ALA A 18 -4.56 -5.44 -3.68
C ALA A 18 -5.70 -5.86 -4.62
N ALA A 19 -6.94 -5.97 -4.11
CA ALA A 19 -8.10 -6.23 -4.95
C ALA A 19 -8.44 -5.01 -5.83
N ALA A 20 -8.36 -3.80 -5.27
CA ALA A 20 -8.67 -2.55 -5.96
C ALA A 20 -7.60 -2.16 -6.99
N LEU A 21 -6.32 -2.34 -6.66
CA LEU A 21 -5.17 -1.91 -7.44
C LEU A 21 -4.52 -3.05 -8.23
N ARG A 22 -5.26 -4.15 -8.46
CA ARG A 22 -4.72 -5.30 -9.20
C ARG A 22 -4.28 -4.89 -10.60
N GLU A 23 -5.06 -4.08 -11.29
CA GLU A 23 -4.76 -3.65 -12.66
C GLU A 23 -4.03 -2.30 -12.72
N ASP A 24 -3.59 -1.77 -11.57
CA ASP A 24 -2.81 -0.53 -11.53
C ASP A 24 -1.49 -0.69 -12.33
N PRO A 25 -1.14 0.27 -13.20
CA PRO A 25 0.07 0.18 -14.02
C PRO A 25 1.36 0.03 -13.21
N GLY A 26 1.45 0.64 -12.02
CA GLY A 26 2.61 0.53 -11.14
C GLY A 26 2.76 -0.88 -10.58
N PHE A 27 1.69 -1.47 -10.07
CA PHE A 27 1.73 -2.84 -9.55
C PHE A 27 1.83 -3.91 -10.64
N SER A 28 1.18 -3.71 -11.80
CA SER A 28 1.35 -4.57 -12.98
C SER A 28 2.76 -4.49 -13.56
N HIS A 29 3.43 -3.34 -13.47
CA HIS A 29 4.85 -3.24 -13.83
C HIS A 29 5.73 -4.09 -12.91
N ILE A 30 5.51 -4.03 -11.59
CA ILE A 30 6.26 -4.83 -10.61
C ILE A 30 5.98 -6.33 -10.79
N LEU A 31 4.71 -6.71 -10.92
CA LEU A 31 4.24 -8.10 -11.07
C LEU A 31 3.40 -8.25 -12.35
N PRO A 32 4.03 -8.49 -13.52
CA PRO A 32 3.30 -8.61 -14.79
C PRO A 32 2.37 -9.80 -14.87
N ASP A 33 2.74 -10.92 -14.22
CA ASP A 33 1.93 -12.13 -14.14
C ASP A 33 0.73 -11.91 -13.19
N ASP A 34 -0.48 -11.98 -13.74
CA ASP A 34 -1.73 -11.81 -13.00
C ASP A 34 -1.91 -12.85 -11.89
N ALA A 35 -1.59 -14.11 -12.14
CA ALA A 35 -1.70 -15.16 -11.14
C ALA A 35 -0.77 -14.85 -9.96
N LEU A 36 0.46 -14.43 -10.25
CA LEU A 36 1.39 -13.99 -9.22
C LEU A 36 0.88 -12.77 -8.46
N ARG A 37 0.37 -11.77 -9.17
CA ARG A 37 -0.16 -10.54 -8.58
C ARG A 37 -1.33 -10.82 -7.64
N ARG A 38 -2.25 -11.71 -8.04
CA ARG A 38 -3.37 -12.17 -7.20
C ARG A 38 -2.91 -12.71 -5.84
N TRP A 39 -1.82 -13.48 -5.82
CA TRP A 39 -1.32 -14.11 -4.59
C TRP A 39 -0.36 -13.26 -3.78
N ARG A 40 0.41 -12.38 -4.43
CA ARG A 40 1.56 -11.70 -3.79
C ARG A 40 1.34 -10.22 -3.55
N LEU A 41 0.47 -9.56 -4.32
CA LEU A 41 0.21 -8.13 -4.17
C LEU A 41 -0.25 -7.74 -2.74
N PRO A 42 -1.09 -8.53 -2.04
CA PRO A 42 -1.43 -8.21 -0.65
C PRO A 42 -0.20 -8.14 0.28
N SER A 43 0.75 -9.07 0.12
CA SER A 43 1.98 -9.07 0.94
C SER A 43 2.88 -7.87 0.63
N LEU A 44 2.97 -7.48 -0.64
CA LEU A 44 3.76 -6.33 -1.09
C LEU A 44 3.18 -5.02 -0.58
N ILE A 45 1.87 -4.80 -0.77
CA ILE A 45 1.19 -3.61 -0.27
C ILE A 45 1.25 -3.56 1.26
N GLY A 46 1.05 -4.71 1.93
CA GLY A 46 1.17 -4.79 3.39
C GLY A 46 2.56 -4.36 3.89
N ALA A 47 3.63 -4.73 3.19
CA ALA A 47 4.97 -4.27 3.54
C ALA A 47 5.12 -2.74 3.39
N PHE A 48 4.58 -2.16 2.31
CA PHE A 48 4.59 -0.71 2.10
C PHE A 48 3.79 0.04 3.18
N LEU A 49 2.57 -0.43 3.51
CA LEU A 49 1.75 0.19 4.55
C LEU A 49 2.43 0.16 5.93
N ARG A 50 3.11 -0.93 6.29
CA ARG A 50 3.87 -0.98 7.57
C ARG A 50 5.07 -0.04 7.57
N LEU A 51 5.76 0.12 6.45
CA LEU A 51 6.86 1.08 6.31
C LEU A 51 6.36 2.52 6.38
N ASP A 52 5.21 2.80 5.77
CA ASP A 52 4.55 4.10 5.83
C ASP A 52 4.09 4.43 7.24
N LEU A 53 3.42 3.51 7.94
CA LEU A 53 3.03 3.66 9.35
C LEU A 53 4.26 3.92 10.25
N ALA A 54 5.35 3.19 10.03
CA ALA A 54 6.61 3.42 10.75
C ALA A 54 7.26 4.78 10.43
N SER A 55 6.84 5.43 9.34
CA SER A 55 7.25 6.77 8.93
C SER A 55 6.23 7.84 9.34
N GLY A 56 5.24 7.50 10.17
CA GLY A 56 4.23 8.41 10.68
C GLY A 56 3.00 8.56 9.79
N ALA A 57 2.79 7.70 8.79
CA ALA A 57 1.60 7.76 7.96
C ALA A 57 0.32 7.52 8.77
N ARG A 58 -0.77 8.16 8.32
CA ARG A 58 -2.12 7.92 8.79
C ARG A 58 -2.80 6.95 7.83
N LEU A 59 -3.08 5.74 8.32
CA LEU A 59 -3.88 4.74 7.62
C LEU A 59 -5.34 4.86 8.09
N SER A 60 -6.27 5.04 7.15
CA SER A 60 -7.70 5.14 7.43
C SER A 60 -8.49 4.15 6.59
N GLY A 61 -9.60 3.67 7.14
CA GLY A 61 -10.51 2.72 6.52
C GLY A 61 -11.92 3.27 6.47
N ALA A 62 -12.57 3.12 5.32
CA ALA A 62 -14.00 3.35 5.15
C ALA A 62 -14.75 2.02 5.29
N PHE A 63 -15.80 2.02 6.11
CA PHE A 63 -16.61 0.86 6.43
C PHE A 63 -18.07 1.08 6.03
N ASP A 64 -18.67 0.06 5.43
CA ASP A 64 -20.08 -0.06 5.06
C ASP A 64 -20.61 -1.37 5.68
N ASP A 65 -21.64 -1.30 6.53
CA ASP A 65 -22.16 -2.44 7.30
C ASP A 65 -21.09 -3.30 8.00
N GLY A 66 -20.06 -2.64 8.55
CA GLY A 66 -18.94 -3.30 9.25
C GLY A 66 -17.90 -3.92 8.32
N ALA A 67 -18.14 -3.97 7.01
CA ALA A 67 -17.16 -4.40 6.01
C ALA A 67 -16.25 -3.24 5.60
N LEU A 68 -14.94 -3.49 5.53
CA LEU A 68 -14.00 -2.52 4.99
C LEU A 68 -14.22 -2.41 3.47
N VAL A 69 -14.55 -1.20 3.00
CA VAL A 69 -14.86 -0.90 1.59
C VAL A 69 -13.88 0.09 0.96
N GLY A 70 -13.08 0.79 1.76
CA GLY A 70 -12.04 1.69 1.27
C GLY A 70 -10.88 1.84 2.25
N VAL A 71 -9.71 2.21 1.73
CA VAL A 71 -8.48 2.46 2.48
C VAL A 71 -7.78 3.70 1.92
N SER A 72 -7.26 4.54 2.80
CA SER A 72 -6.34 5.63 2.45
C SER A 72 -5.09 5.60 3.33
N CYS A 73 -3.93 5.92 2.74
CA CYS A 73 -2.66 6.08 3.43
C CYS A 73 -2.10 7.47 3.12
N VAL A 74 -1.99 8.33 4.14
CA VAL A 74 -1.51 9.70 4.01
C VAL A 74 -0.21 9.86 4.79
N LEU A 75 0.85 10.26 4.10
CA LEU A 75 2.13 10.59 4.72
C LEU A 75 2.14 12.05 5.18
N PRO A 76 2.63 12.36 6.39
CA PRO A 76 2.78 13.73 6.84
C PRO A 76 3.88 14.47 6.06
N PRO A 77 3.89 15.82 6.11
CA PRO A 77 5.01 16.61 5.63
C PRO A 77 6.34 16.11 6.23
N ALA A 78 7.38 16.15 5.41
CA ALA A 78 8.73 15.70 5.77
C ALA A 78 8.82 14.28 6.36
N ALA A 79 7.86 13.38 6.06
CA ALA A 79 7.86 12.01 6.55
C ALA A 79 9.25 11.35 6.35
N PRO A 80 9.89 10.87 7.43
CA PRO A 80 11.23 10.31 7.38
C PRO A 80 11.26 9.05 6.52
N LYS A 81 12.44 8.68 6.04
CA LYS A 81 12.63 7.36 5.44
C LYS A 81 12.52 6.30 6.55
N PRO A 82 11.90 5.14 6.28
CA PRO A 82 11.84 4.07 7.26
C PRO A 82 13.26 3.61 7.61
N PRO A 83 13.58 3.40 8.90
CA PRO A 83 14.89 2.92 9.31
C PRO A 83 15.13 1.49 8.82
N LEU A 84 16.40 1.13 8.57
CA LEU A 84 16.81 -0.18 8.02
C LEU A 84 16.25 -1.39 8.81
N HIS A 85 16.13 -1.29 10.13
CA HIS A 85 15.57 -2.39 10.94
C HIS A 85 14.09 -2.66 10.63
N ARG A 86 13.30 -1.64 10.22
CA ARG A 86 11.91 -1.83 9.81
C ARG A 86 11.83 -2.56 8.48
N TRP A 87 12.76 -2.30 7.56
CA TRP A 87 12.93 -3.08 6.34
C TRP A 87 13.26 -4.54 6.64
N ALA A 88 14.20 -4.80 7.56
CA ALA A 88 14.54 -6.16 7.98
C ALA A 88 13.33 -6.91 8.57
N ARG A 89 12.46 -6.23 9.34
CA ARG A 89 11.21 -6.83 9.85
C ARG A 89 10.22 -7.22 8.75
N GLN A 90 10.26 -6.55 7.60
CA GLN A 90 9.43 -6.92 6.44
C GLN A 90 10.07 -8.01 5.57
N ALA A 91 11.32 -8.41 5.85
CA ALA A 91 12.06 -9.36 5.02
C ALA A 91 11.36 -10.72 4.94
N ALA A 92 10.76 -11.22 6.03
CA ALA A 92 10.03 -12.50 6.01
C ALA A 92 8.75 -12.42 5.15
N ALA A 93 7.94 -11.36 5.32
CA ALA A 93 6.72 -11.15 4.54
C ALA A 93 7.00 -10.91 3.04
N SER A 94 8.20 -10.40 2.74
CA SER A 94 8.65 -10.06 1.39
C SER A 94 9.73 -11.02 0.87
N ALA A 95 10.00 -12.14 1.55
CA ALA A 95 11.13 -13.03 1.22
C ALA A 95 11.00 -13.61 -0.19
N TRP A 96 9.75 -13.79 -0.66
CA TRP A 96 9.46 -14.24 -2.01
C TRP A 96 9.96 -13.27 -3.10
N LEU A 97 10.16 -11.98 -2.80
CA LEU A 97 10.80 -11.03 -3.73
C LEU A 97 12.28 -11.32 -3.92
N LEU A 98 12.95 -11.92 -2.93
CA LEU A 98 14.37 -12.29 -3.06
C LEU A 98 14.56 -13.38 -4.12
N CYS A 99 13.56 -14.23 -4.31
CA CYS A 99 13.53 -15.21 -5.39
C CYS A 99 13.12 -14.61 -6.75
N ARG A 100 12.84 -13.30 -6.81
CA ARG A 100 12.38 -12.57 -8.01
C ARG A 100 13.10 -11.22 -8.16
N PRO A 101 14.39 -11.23 -8.54
CA PRO A 101 15.21 -10.02 -8.57
C PRO A 101 14.66 -8.92 -9.49
N SER A 102 14.03 -9.29 -10.61
CA SER A 102 13.39 -8.33 -11.51
C SER A 102 12.23 -7.58 -10.84
N ALA A 103 11.35 -8.30 -10.12
CA ALA A 103 10.25 -7.69 -9.38
C ALA A 103 10.77 -6.78 -8.26
N LEU A 104 11.82 -7.21 -7.55
CA LEU A 104 12.47 -6.40 -6.52
C LEU A 104 13.04 -5.10 -7.08
N LEU A 105 13.79 -5.17 -8.18
CA LEU A 105 14.35 -3.99 -8.84
C LEU A 105 13.27 -3.02 -9.34
N ARG A 106 12.17 -3.55 -9.90
CA ARG A 106 11.03 -2.73 -10.32
C ARG A 106 10.30 -2.08 -9.15
N ALA A 107 10.13 -2.79 -8.03
CA ALA A 107 9.54 -2.24 -6.82
C ALA A 107 10.40 -1.09 -6.27
N LEU A 108 11.72 -1.28 -6.18
CA LEU A 108 12.65 -0.23 -5.77
C LEU A 108 12.66 0.96 -6.74
N GLY A 109 12.58 0.68 -8.04
CA GLY A 109 12.48 1.70 -9.09
C GLY A 109 11.22 2.55 -8.95
N LEU A 110 10.06 1.91 -8.75
CA LEU A 110 8.79 2.61 -8.53
C LEU A 110 8.84 3.45 -7.25
N MET A 111 9.32 2.88 -6.14
CA MET A 111 9.45 3.61 -4.88
C MET A 111 10.35 4.84 -5.03
N ARG A 112 11.50 4.70 -5.70
CA ARG A 112 12.41 5.81 -5.97
C ARG A 112 11.77 6.88 -6.86
N ALA A 113 11.03 6.49 -7.88
CA ALA A 113 10.33 7.42 -8.77
C ALA A 113 9.27 8.22 -8.00
N LEU A 114 8.43 7.54 -7.21
CA LEU A 114 7.41 8.17 -6.37
C LEU A 114 8.04 9.11 -5.33
N ASP A 115 9.08 8.66 -4.61
CA ASP A 115 9.79 9.49 -3.63
C ASP A 115 10.50 10.69 -4.26
N GLY A 116 10.94 10.57 -5.52
CA GLY A 116 11.65 11.62 -6.25
C GLY A 116 10.76 12.81 -6.63
N VAL A 117 9.46 12.57 -6.85
CA VAL A 117 8.48 13.61 -7.23
C VAL A 117 7.56 14.00 -6.07
N ARG A 118 7.60 13.28 -4.95
CA ARG A 118 6.76 13.52 -3.77
C ARG A 118 7.01 14.93 -3.18
N PRO A 119 5.99 15.80 -3.09
CA PRO A 119 6.07 17.05 -2.33
C PRO A 119 6.40 16.76 -0.87
N ARG A 120 7.27 17.56 -0.25
CA ARG A 120 7.69 17.35 1.15
C ARG A 120 7.02 18.29 2.14
N ASP A 121 6.37 19.34 1.65
CA ASP A 121 5.80 20.40 2.49
C ASP A 121 4.31 20.18 2.78
N PHE A 122 3.71 19.15 2.18
CA PHE A 122 2.28 18.85 2.28
C PHE A 122 2.04 17.40 2.68
N ASP A 123 0.84 17.15 3.21
CA ASP A 123 0.30 15.80 3.32
C ASP A 123 0.26 15.15 1.93
N TYR A 124 0.80 13.94 1.84
CA TYR A 124 0.87 13.19 0.59
C TYR A 124 0.00 11.94 0.65
N LEU A 125 -1.09 11.93 -0.12
CA LEU A 125 -1.95 10.76 -0.30
C LEU A 125 -1.19 9.70 -1.11
N ARG A 126 -0.54 8.77 -0.42
CA ARG A 126 0.30 7.73 -1.03
C ARG A 126 -0.53 6.59 -1.61
N LEU A 127 -1.66 6.27 -0.98
CA LEU A 127 -2.55 5.21 -1.43
C LEU A 127 -3.99 5.61 -1.17
N LEU A 128 -4.85 5.41 -2.17
CA LEU A 128 -6.31 5.43 -2.04
C LEU A 128 -6.84 4.22 -2.80
N ALA A 129 -7.59 3.38 -2.12
CA ALA A 129 -8.15 2.17 -2.69
C ALA A 129 -9.60 2.00 -2.25
N VAL A 130 -10.48 1.68 -3.19
CA VAL A 130 -11.88 1.34 -2.93
C VAL A 130 -12.12 -0.06 -3.47
N HIS A 131 -12.71 -0.93 -2.64
CA HIS A 131 -13.03 -2.30 -3.03
C HIS A 131 -13.84 -2.29 -4.33
N PRO A 132 -13.56 -3.15 -5.33
CA PRO A 132 -14.21 -3.09 -6.65
C PRO A 132 -15.74 -3.05 -6.60
N ALA A 133 -16.37 -3.82 -5.70
CA ALA A 133 -17.82 -3.83 -5.53
C ALA A 133 -18.42 -2.55 -4.92
N ALA A 134 -17.59 -1.66 -4.37
CA ALA A 134 -17.99 -0.40 -3.73
C ALA A 134 -17.57 0.84 -4.55
N GLN A 135 -16.95 0.64 -5.72
CA GLN A 135 -16.57 1.74 -6.62
C GLN A 135 -17.79 2.41 -7.26
N GLY A 136 -17.66 3.69 -7.63
CA GLY A 136 -18.77 4.48 -8.19
C GLY A 136 -19.82 4.95 -7.18
N ARG A 137 -19.64 4.62 -5.89
CA ARG A 137 -20.59 4.94 -4.80
C ARG A 137 -20.13 6.09 -3.89
N GLY A 138 -19.13 6.87 -4.30
CA GLY A 138 -18.61 8.00 -3.53
C GLY A 138 -17.66 7.65 -2.37
N VAL A 139 -17.31 6.36 -2.16
CA VAL A 139 -16.44 5.92 -1.05
C VAL A 139 -15.07 6.60 -1.05
N GLY A 140 -14.48 6.82 -2.22
CA GLY A 140 -13.16 7.49 -2.31
C GLY A 140 -13.20 9.00 -2.06
N ALA A 141 -14.39 9.61 -2.05
CA ALA A 141 -14.58 11.04 -1.79
C ALA A 141 -14.98 11.35 -0.34
N ALA A 142 -15.43 10.34 0.40
CA ALA A 142 -15.79 10.43 1.81
C ALA A 142 -14.54 10.53 2.69
#